data_AF-A0A0F6W554-F1
#
_entry.id   AF-A0A0F6W554-F1
#
_cell.length_a   1.000
_cell.length_b   1.000
_cell.length_c   1.000
_cell.angle_alpha   90.00
_cell.angle_beta   90.00
_cell.angle_gamma   90.00
#
_symmetry.space_group_name_H-M   'P 1'
#
loop_
_entity.id
_entity.type
_entity.pdbx_description
1 polymer ?
#
loop_
_entity_poly.entity_id
_entity_poly.type
_entity_poly.pdbx_seq_one_letter_code
_entity_poly.pdbx_strand_id
1 'polypeptide(L)'
;MRGIAIVFLTALFPAIASAQWTREIDVAHGAFDHEGAPDAIVHAPSGFDARAPLHLVVFLHGYRGCAQVLISDARDARCRAGAPTHPGWGLAARHDEAGTQTLFVVVQLALWQREGSPGRFAREGAFRTFLDEILAALEPDLGARRRVDDLAGITILAHSAAFETSLAILRAGRVDDRLRHLVLFDALYSGGPAFLAWAAADASRRLLSFHGGRGTTRERNRDLARRARRALGARASVGRDARLEHARDRRVVIVESDAPHADIPARHMAETLRALGLPLRR
;
A
#
# COMPACT_ATOMS: atom_id res chain seq x y z
N MET A 1 64.79 15.43 -9.61
CA MET A 1 63.66 14.89 -8.81
C MET A 1 62.38 15.08 -9.62
N ARG A 2 61.83 14.02 -10.22
CA ARG A 2 60.54 14.05 -10.93
C ARG A 2 59.55 13.26 -10.08
N GLY A 3 58.52 13.95 -9.57
CA GLY A 3 57.48 13.35 -8.75
C GLY A 3 56.54 12.50 -9.59
N ILE A 4 56.31 11.26 -9.15
CA ILE A 4 55.32 10.35 -9.71
C ILE A 4 53.98 10.71 -9.07
N ALA A 5 53.04 11.21 -9.87
CA ALA A 5 51.65 11.38 -9.46
C ALA A 5 50.94 10.03 -9.55
N ILE A 6 50.54 9.48 -8.40
CA ILE A 6 49.69 8.30 -8.32
C ILE A 6 48.25 8.76 -8.52
N VAL A 7 47.68 8.49 -9.69
CA VAL A 7 46.26 8.67 -9.97
C VAL A 7 45.53 7.46 -9.40
N PHE A 8 44.71 7.67 -8.36
CA PHE A 8 43.75 6.67 -7.91
C PHE A 8 42.63 6.58 -8.95
N LEU A 9 42.64 5.54 -9.79
CA LEU A 9 41.45 5.10 -10.51
C LEU A 9 40.51 4.46 -9.48
N THR A 10 39.48 5.20 -9.06
CA THR A 10 38.30 4.60 -8.43
C THR A 10 37.59 3.76 -9.49
N ALA A 11 37.81 2.44 -9.45
CA ALA A 11 37.02 1.51 -10.23
C ALA A 11 35.55 1.64 -9.79
N LEU A 12 34.71 2.16 -10.68
CA LEU A 12 33.26 2.07 -10.59
C LEU A 12 32.88 0.60 -10.74
N PHE A 13 32.87 -0.14 -9.63
CA PHE A 13 32.18 -1.42 -9.60
C PHE A 13 30.69 -1.14 -9.83
N PRO A 14 30.02 -1.77 -10.80
CA PRO A 14 28.58 -1.66 -10.91
C PRO A 14 27.99 -2.16 -9.59
N ALA A 15 27.19 -1.32 -8.94
CA ALA A 15 26.44 -1.75 -7.77
C ALA A 15 25.63 -2.97 -8.20
N ILE A 16 25.92 -4.13 -7.59
CA ILE A 16 25.14 -5.33 -7.83
C ILE A 16 23.73 -5.00 -7.35
N ALA A 17 22.77 -4.97 -8.29
CA ALA A 17 21.38 -4.77 -7.95
C ALA A 17 20.98 -5.83 -6.92
N SER A 18 20.37 -5.39 -5.81
CA SER A 18 19.88 -6.31 -4.80
C SER A 18 18.88 -7.29 -5.42
N ALA A 19 19.00 -8.56 -5.07
CA ALA A 19 18.05 -9.57 -5.53
C ALA A 19 16.66 -9.23 -4.98
N GLN A 20 15.63 -9.48 -5.80
CA GLN A 20 14.25 -9.46 -5.36
C GLN A 20 14.05 -10.48 -4.24
N TRP A 21 13.18 -10.16 -3.28
CA TRP A 21 12.81 -11.10 -2.23
C TRP A 21 11.37 -10.91 -1.75
N THR A 22 10.81 -12.00 -1.21
CA THR A 22 9.53 -12.02 -0.51
C THR A 22 9.71 -12.74 0.82
N ARG A 23 9.10 -12.24 1.87
CA ARG A 23 9.14 -12.79 3.23
C ARG A 23 7.73 -12.93 3.77
N GLU A 24 7.42 -14.11 4.29
CA GLU A 24 6.28 -14.29 5.20
C GLU A 24 6.72 -13.84 6.59
N ILE A 25 5.92 -13.02 7.26
CA ILE A 25 6.23 -12.42 8.55
C ILE A 25 5.11 -12.72 9.53
N ASP A 26 5.46 -13.39 10.62
CA ASP A 26 4.62 -13.57 11.80
C ASP A 26 4.98 -12.52 12.85
N VAL A 27 3.97 -11.92 13.48
CA VAL A 27 4.15 -10.90 14.50
C VAL A 27 3.26 -11.16 15.71
N ALA A 28 3.62 -10.61 16.88
CA ALA A 28 2.79 -10.76 18.06
C ALA A 28 1.50 -9.92 17.97
N HIS A 29 1.52 -8.82 17.21
CA HIS A 29 0.42 -7.86 17.13
C HIS A 29 -0.24 -7.80 15.74
N GLY A 30 -0.49 -8.97 15.13
CA GLY A 30 -1.28 -9.08 13.90
C GLY A 30 -2.68 -8.48 14.03
N ALA A 31 -3.38 -8.23 12.93
CA ALA A 31 -4.74 -7.71 13.00
C ALA A 31 -5.72 -8.72 13.64
N PHE A 32 -5.51 -10.01 13.37
CA PHE A 32 -6.32 -11.13 13.83
C PHE A 32 -5.42 -12.28 14.25
N ASP A 33 -5.95 -13.19 15.07
CA ASP A 33 -5.31 -14.49 15.28
C ASP A 33 -5.76 -15.45 14.17
N HIS A 34 -4.81 -16.12 13.55
CA HIS A 34 -5.08 -17.15 12.54
C HIS A 34 -4.00 -18.24 12.58
N GLU A 35 -4.37 -19.43 12.11
CA GLU A 35 -3.45 -20.57 12.04
C GLU A 35 -3.07 -20.87 10.58
N GLY A 36 -1.77 -21.06 10.36
CA GLY A 36 -1.22 -21.54 9.09
C GLY A 36 -1.09 -20.49 7.98
N ALA A 37 -1.28 -19.20 8.29
CA ALA A 37 -0.97 -18.09 7.40
C ALA A 37 -0.15 -17.04 8.17
N PRO A 38 0.71 -16.24 7.51
CA PRO A 38 1.47 -15.19 8.15
C PRO A 38 0.62 -13.95 8.37
N ASP A 39 0.98 -13.15 9.37
CA ASP A 39 0.32 -11.87 9.65
C ASP A 39 0.56 -10.85 8.53
N ALA A 40 1.69 -10.95 7.84
CA ALA A 40 2.00 -10.18 6.65
C ALA A 40 2.90 -10.91 5.67
N ILE A 41 2.85 -10.48 4.42
CA ILE A 41 3.88 -10.82 3.43
C ILE A 41 4.52 -9.54 2.94
N VAL A 42 5.85 -9.47 3.00
CA VAL A 42 6.63 -8.32 2.56
C VAL A 42 7.43 -8.67 1.33
N HIS A 43 7.38 -7.80 0.33
CA HIS A 43 8.09 -7.94 -0.93
C HIS A 43 8.98 -6.74 -1.18
N ALA A 44 10.24 -7.01 -1.50
CA ALA A 44 11.16 -6.03 -2.08
C ALA A 44 11.44 -6.37 -3.54
N PRO A 45 11.29 -5.39 -4.43
CA PRO A 45 11.51 -5.57 -5.85
C PRO A 45 13.01 -5.62 -6.16
N SER A 46 13.39 -6.18 -7.30
CA SER A 46 14.81 -6.21 -7.73
C SER A 46 15.44 -4.81 -7.77
N GLY A 47 16.68 -4.63 -7.30
CA GLY A 47 17.35 -3.34 -7.26
C GLY A 47 16.85 -2.39 -6.15
N PHE A 48 16.05 -2.87 -5.21
CA PHE A 48 15.69 -2.11 -4.01
C PHE A 48 16.92 -1.74 -3.17
N ASP A 49 17.18 -0.44 -2.99
CA ASP A 49 18.28 0.06 -2.13
C ASP A 49 17.83 0.27 -0.67
N ALA A 50 18.17 -0.67 0.21
CA ALA A 50 17.84 -0.59 1.64
C ALA A 50 18.47 0.61 2.39
N ARG A 51 19.43 1.32 1.77
CA ARG A 51 20.05 2.52 2.33
C ARG A 51 19.34 3.81 1.94
N ALA A 52 18.48 3.77 0.91
CA ALA A 52 17.66 4.92 0.54
C ALA A 52 16.57 5.17 1.61
N PRO A 53 15.97 6.38 1.66
CA PRO A 53 14.83 6.65 2.53
C PRO A 53 13.71 5.61 2.31
N LEU A 54 13.30 4.94 3.39
CA LEU A 54 12.41 3.79 3.32
C LEU A 54 10.95 4.20 3.16
N HIS A 55 10.26 3.65 2.18
CA HIS A 55 8.84 3.87 1.94
C HIS A 55 8.09 2.54 1.93
N LEU A 56 6.89 2.51 2.54
CA LEU A 56 6.02 1.34 2.53
C LEU A 56 4.79 1.58 1.66
N VAL A 57 4.41 0.56 0.90
CA VAL A 57 3.09 0.41 0.28
C VAL A 57 2.39 -0.75 0.98
N VAL A 58 1.35 -0.45 1.76
CA VAL A 58 0.60 -1.43 2.55
C VAL A 58 -0.70 -1.75 1.87
N PHE A 59 -0.96 -3.01 1.54
CA PHE A 59 -2.21 -3.50 0.98
C PHE A 59 -3.09 -4.13 2.06
N LEU A 60 -4.34 -3.68 2.10
CA LEU A 60 -5.40 -4.17 3.00
C LEU A 60 -6.52 -4.76 2.15
N HIS A 61 -6.84 -6.04 2.39
CA HIS A 61 -7.82 -6.78 1.60
C HIS A 61 -9.24 -6.76 2.19
N GLY A 62 -10.24 -7.02 1.35
CA GLY A 62 -11.62 -7.15 1.81
C GLY A 62 -11.97 -8.55 2.33
N TYR A 63 -13.26 -8.86 2.30
CA TYR A 63 -13.78 -10.17 2.71
C TYR A 63 -13.09 -11.32 1.98
N ARG A 64 -12.90 -12.42 2.71
CA ARG A 64 -12.36 -13.69 2.21
C ARG A 64 -10.99 -13.54 1.54
N GLY A 65 -10.25 -12.48 1.86
CA GLY A 65 -8.90 -12.27 1.35
C GLY A 65 -7.88 -13.12 2.10
N CYS A 66 -6.71 -13.23 1.47
CA CYS A 66 -5.61 -14.05 1.92
C CYS A 66 -4.31 -13.53 1.31
N ALA A 67 -3.33 -13.20 2.16
CA ALA A 67 -2.12 -12.51 1.73
C ALA A 67 -1.33 -13.31 0.68
N GLN A 68 -1.20 -14.64 0.83
CA GLN A 68 -0.47 -15.48 -0.14
C GLN A 68 -1.11 -15.48 -1.53
N VAL A 69 -2.43 -15.61 -1.60
CA VAL A 69 -3.14 -15.59 -2.90
C VAL A 69 -3.05 -14.21 -3.53
N LEU A 70 -3.15 -13.15 -2.73
CA LEU A 70 -3.09 -11.78 -3.24
C LEU A 70 -1.71 -11.43 -3.81
N ILE A 71 -0.64 -11.87 -3.15
CA ILE A 71 0.72 -11.53 -3.60
C ILE A 71 1.18 -12.37 -4.80
N SER A 72 0.73 -13.62 -4.88
CA SER A 72 1.15 -14.60 -5.89
C SER A 72 0.57 -14.29 -7.28
N ASP A 73 1.35 -14.56 -8.33
CA ASP A 73 0.92 -14.59 -9.74
C ASP A 73 0.60 -16.02 -10.23
N ALA A 74 0.73 -17.02 -9.36
CA ALA A 74 0.46 -18.41 -9.69
C ALA A 74 -1.04 -18.64 -9.97
N ARG A 75 -1.34 -19.54 -10.90
CA ARG A 75 -2.73 -19.91 -11.23
C ARG A 75 -3.40 -20.73 -10.12
N ASP A 76 -2.58 -21.36 -9.27
CA ASP A 76 -2.96 -22.32 -8.25
C ASP A 76 -2.36 -21.97 -6.87
N ALA A 77 -2.38 -20.68 -6.53
CA ALA A 77 -1.91 -20.18 -5.24
C ALA A 77 -2.76 -20.74 -4.08
N ARG A 78 -2.14 -20.95 -2.92
CA ARG A 78 -2.80 -21.45 -1.71
C ARG A 78 -2.54 -20.49 -0.56
N CYS A 79 -3.53 -20.38 0.33
CA CYS A 79 -3.40 -19.55 1.53
C CYS A 79 -2.63 -20.20 2.65
N ARG A 80 -2.67 -21.53 2.70
CA ARG A 80 -1.97 -22.34 3.68
C ARG A 80 -1.87 -23.76 3.16
N ALA A 81 -0.99 -24.55 3.76
CA ALA A 81 -0.88 -25.96 3.45
C ALA A 81 -2.25 -26.65 3.52
N GLY A 82 -2.59 -27.45 2.51
CA GLY A 82 -3.85 -28.18 2.42
C GLY A 82 -5.10 -27.37 2.04
N ALA A 83 -5.03 -26.04 1.94
CA ALA A 83 -6.17 -25.24 1.50
C ALA A 83 -6.45 -25.39 -0.02
N PRO A 84 -7.69 -25.14 -0.49
CA PRO A 84 -7.99 -25.06 -1.92
C PRO A 84 -7.10 -24.05 -2.65
N THR A 85 -6.86 -24.31 -3.94
CA THR A 85 -6.11 -23.41 -4.80
C THR A 85 -7.00 -22.32 -5.38
N HIS A 86 -6.46 -21.12 -5.49
CA HIS A 86 -7.10 -19.96 -6.08
C HIS A 86 -6.15 -19.29 -7.08
N PRO A 87 -6.65 -18.69 -8.17
CA PRO A 87 -5.84 -17.82 -9.00
C PRO A 87 -5.30 -16.65 -8.18
N GLY A 88 -3.98 -16.49 -8.22
CA GLY A 88 -3.30 -15.39 -7.58
C GLY A 88 -3.62 -14.05 -8.25
N TRP A 89 -3.51 -12.96 -7.50
CA TRP A 89 -3.83 -11.61 -8.00
C TRP A 89 -2.62 -10.90 -8.63
N GLY A 90 -1.41 -11.44 -8.42
CA GLY A 90 -0.16 -10.92 -8.96
C GLY A 90 0.20 -9.55 -8.43
N LEU A 91 -0.16 -9.21 -7.19
CA LEU A 91 0.06 -7.86 -6.66
C LEU A 91 1.56 -7.54 -6.46
N ALA A 92 2.43 -8.53 -6.21
CA ALA A 92 3.87 -8.31 -6.24
C ALA A 92 4.36 -7.89 -7.64
N ALA A 93 3.89 -8.58 -8.68
CA ALA A 93 4.24 -8.20 -10.06
C ALA A 93 3.74 -6.78 -10.40
N ARG A 94 2.54 -6.38 -9.94
CA ARG A 94 2.05 -5.00 -10.12
C ARG A 94 2.85 -3.97 -9.34
N HIS A 95 3.41 -4.34 -8.18
CA HIS A 95 4.35 -3.51 -7.44
C HIS A 95 5.67 -3.35 -8.20
N ASP A 96 6.22 -4.44 -8.74
CA ASP A 96 7.42 -4.41 -9.58
C ASP A 96 7.24 -3.52 -10.82
N GLU A 97 6.13 -3.71 -11.56
CA GLU A 97 5.77 -2.94 -12.74
C GLU A 97 5.69 -1.42 -12.48
N ALA A 98 5.45 -1.01 -11.22
CA ALA A 98 5.43 0.40 -10.86
C ALA A 98 6.82 1.06 -10.85
N GLY A 99 7.90 0.27 -10.74
CA GLY A 99 9.28 0.78 -10.75
C GLY A 99 9.67 1.59 -9.50
N THR A 100 8.90 1.51 -8.41
CA THR A 100 9.10 2.36 -7.23
C THR A 100 10.08 1.78 -6.22
N GLN A 101 10.84 2.65 -5.55
CA GLN A 101 11.76 2.35 -4.44
C GLN A 101 10.98 2.25 -3.13
N THR A 102 10.16 1.21 -3.02
CA THR A 102 9.29 0.96 -1.85
C THR A 102 9.28 -0.52 -1.50
N LEU A 103 9.01 -0.84 -0.24
CA LEU A 103 8.60 -2.20 0.14
C LEU A 103 7.10 -2.35 0.02
N PHE A 104 6.64 -3.50 -0.47
CA PHE A 104 5.23 -3.83 -0.53
C PHE A 104 4.85 -4.79 0.60
N VAL A 105 3.85 -4.42 1.39
CA VAL A 105 3.40 -5.17 2.55
C VAL A 105 1.94 -5.56 2.33
N VAL A 106 1.66 -6.86 2.19
CA VAL A 106 0.29 -7.37 2.17
C VAL A 106 -0.07 -7.85 3.56
N VAL A 107 -1.02 -7.17 4.21
CA VAL A 107 -1.45 -7.52 5.56
C VAL A 107 -2.51 -8.60 5.50
N GLN A 108 -2.37 -9.63 6.32
CA GLN A 108 -3.42 -10.60 6.56
C GLN A 108 -4.44 -10.00 7.54
N LEU A 109 -5.66 -9.80 7.06
CA LEU A 109 -6.80 -9.46 7.90
C LEU A 109 -7.58 -10.75 8.23
N ALA A 110 -8.89 -10.68 8.42
CA ALA A 110 -9.69 -11.86 8.75
C ALA A 110 -9.61 -12.93 7.63
N LEU A 111 -8.80 -13.97 7.86
CA LEU A 111 -8.45 -15.00 6.88
C LEU A 111 -9.69 -15.80 6.45
N TRP A 112 -10.05 -15.74 5.17
CA TRP A 112 -11.21 -16.44 4.59
C TRP A 112 -12.57 -16.11 5.21
N GLN A 113 -12.66 -15.06 6.04
CA GLN A 113 -13.90 -14.68 6.70
C GLN A 113 -14.62 -13.58 5.92
N ARG A 114 -15.96 -13.57 6.00
CA ARG A 114 -16.77 -12.45 5.51
C ARG A 114 -16.85 -11.38 6.59
N GLU A 115 -15.68 -10.85 6.94
CA GLU A 115 -15.45 -9.96 8.08
C GLU A 115 -14.64 -8.75 7.62
N GLY A 116 -15.12 -7.55 7.98
CA GLY A 116 -14.54 -6.28 7.54
C GLY A 116 -13.90 -5.50 8.68
N SER A 117 -14.16 -5.92 9.92
CA SER A 117 -13.64 -5.23 11.09
C SER A 117 -12.11 -5.12 11.04
N PRO A 118 -11.56 -4.07 11.66
CA PRO A 118 -10.11 -3.85 11.72
C PRO A 118 -9.37 -4.83 12.64
N GLY A 119 -10.07 -5.73 13.34
CA GLY A 119 -9.49 -6.55 14.40
C GLY A 119 -8.79 -5.70 15.46
N ARG A 120 -7.57 -6.10 15.83
CA ARG A 120 -6.73 -5.36 16.80
C ARG A 120 -6.35 -3.96 16.34
N PHE A 121 -6.39 -3.63 15.04
CA PHE A 121 -6.08 -2.28 14.56
C PHE A 121 -7.11 -1.22 14.94
N ALA A 122 -8.26 -1.59 15.53
CA ALA A 122 -9.13 -0.62 16.21
C ALA A 122 -8.51 -0.05 17.49
N ARG A 123 -7.53 -0.73 18.10
CA ARG A 123 -6.87 -0.28 19.33
C ARG A 123 -5.84 0.78 18.99
N GLU A 124 -5.69 1.73 19.90
CA GLU A 124 -4.72 2.80 19.77
C GLU A 124 -3.29 2.26 19.64
N GLY A 125 -2.57 2.72 18.62
CA GLY A 125 -1.17 2.37 18.33
C GLY A 125 -0.95 0.97 17.74
N ALA A 126 -1.97 0.10 17.68
CA ALA A 126 -1.78 -1.29 17.30
C ALA A 126 -1.20 -1.46 15.89
N PHE A 127 -1.64 -0.65 14.91
CA PHE A 127 -1.09 -0.68 13.56
C PHE A 127 0.37 -0.22 13.50
N ARG A 128 0.76 0.78 14.31
CA ARG A 128 2.16 1.21 14.43
C ARG A 128 3.03 0.09 15.02
N THR A 129 2.57 -0.53 16.12
CA THR A 129 3.27 -1.66 16.74
C THR A 129 3.46 -2.81 15.74
N PHE A 130 2.42 -3.16 15.00
CA PHE A 130 2.47 -4.15 13.93
C PHE A 130 3.55 -3.83 12.88
N LEU A 131 3.61 -2.59 12.38
CA LEU A 131 4.63 -2.19 11.42
C LEU A 131 6.04 -2.18 12.03
N ASP A 132 6.20 -1.79 13.29
CA ASP A 132 7.48 -1.86 14.00
C ASP A 132 7.99 -3.30 14.15
N GLU A 133 7.09 -4.27 14.36
CA GLU A 133 7.43 -5.70 14.42
C GLU A 133 7.86 -6.22 13.05
N ILE A 134 7.16 -5.85 11.98
CA ILE A 134 7.56 -6.17 10.60
C ILE A 134 8.96 -5.60 10.30
N LEU A 135 9.18 -4.31 10.59
CA LEU A 135 10.46 -3.65 10.32
C LEU A 135 11.60 -4.24 11.15
N ALA A 136 11.32 -4.71 12.37
CA ALA A 136 12.30 -5.45 13.18
C ALA A 136 12.62 -6.83 12.58
N ALA A 137 11.61 -7.56 12.09
CA ALA A 137 11.81 -8.85 11.43
C ALA A 137 12.62 -8.74 10.13
N LEU A 138 12.55 -7.60 9.45
CA LEU A 138 13.28 -7.30 8.22
C LEU A 138 14.69 -6.74 8.45
N GLU A 139 15.16 -6.62 9.70
CA GLU A 139 16.52 -6.13 10.01
C GLU A 139 17.63 -6.85 9.21
N PRO A 140 17.60 -8.19 9.01
CA PRO A 140 18.59 -8.87 8.18
C PRO A 140 18.58 -8.44 6.70
N ASP A 141 17.40 -8.18 6.14
CA ASP A 141 17.23 -7.75 4.75
C ASP A 141 17.53 -6.25 4.55
N LEU A 142 17.31 -5.45 5.60
CA LEU A 142 17.53 -3.99 5.59
C LEU A 142 18.93 -3.58 6.04
N GLY A 143 19.69 -4.49 6.66
CA GLY A 143 21.03 -4.24 7.20
C GLY A 143 21.07 -3.32 8.43
N ALA A 144 19.91 -2.91 8.93
CA ALA A 144 19.76 -2.11 10.15
C ALA A 144 18.34 -2.22 10.68
N ARG A 145 18.20 -2.17 12.01
CA ARG A 145 16.90 -2.07 12.66
C ARG A 145 16.19 -0.78 12.25
N ARG A 146 14.92 -0.89 11.86
CA ARG A 146 14.05 0.25 11.51
C ARG A 146 12.80 0.27 12.39
N ARG A 147 12.20 1.44 12.51
CA ARG A 147 10.88 1.69 13.09
C ARG A 147 10.04 2.56 12.16
N VAL A 148 8.75 2.68 12.46
CA VAL A 148 7.84 3.56 11.72
C VAL A 148 8.38 4.98 11.63
N ASP A 149 9.06 5.48 12.67
CA ASP A 149 9.63 6.83 12.70
C ASP A 149 10.81 7.02 11.72
N ASP A 150 11.40 5.93 11.23
CA ASP A 150 12.47 5.97 10.22
C ASP A 150 11.91 6.00 8.79
N LEU A 151 10.60 5.78 8.61
CA LEU A 151 9.97 5.73 7.29
C LEU A 151 9.84 7.14 6.70
N ALA A 152 10.20 7.29 5.44
CA ALA A 152 9.96 8.52 4.69
C ALA A 152 8.48 8.69 4.29
N GLY A 153 7.74 7.59 4.14
CA GLY A 153 6.29 7.66 3.96
C GLY A 153 5.60 6.31 3.82
N ILE A 154 4.31 6.29 4.15
CA ILE A 154 3.41 5.15 4.04
C ILE A 154 2.31 5.47 3.03
N THR A 155 2.06 4.52 2.14
CA THR A 155 0.92 4.48 1.21
C THR A 155 0.04 3.30 1.59
N ILE A 156 -1.24 3.53 1.87
CA ILE A 156 -2.22 2.46 2.10
C ILE A 156 -3.04 2.26 0.84
N LEU A 157 -3.14 1.01 0.40
CA LEU A 157 -4.03 0.53 -0.66
C LEU A 157 -5.09 -0.34 0.01
N ALA A 158 -6.36 0.03 -0.08
CA ALA A 158 -7.45 -0.67 0.58
C ALA A 158 -8.48 -1.14 -0.45
N HIS A 159 -8.77 -2.44 -0.48
CA HIS A 159 -9.75 -3.02 -1.37
C HIS A 159 -11.03 -3.44 -0.65
N SER A 160 -12.19 -3.17 -1.26
CA SER A 160 -13.49 -3.67 -0.78
C SER A 160 -13.75 -3.30 0.70
N ALA A 161 -14.00 -4.27 1.57
CA ALA A 161 -14.26 -4.06 3.00
C ALA A 161 -13.09 -3.45 3.79
N ALA A 162 -11.87 -3.38 3.24
CA ALA A 162 -10.71 -2.81 3.90
C ALA A 162 -10.82 -1.30 4.22
N PHE A 163 -11.86 -0.62 3.73
CA PHE A 163 -12.14 0.77 4.15
C PHE A 163 -12.39 0.88 5.66
N GLU A 164 -12.93 -0.16 6.31
CA GLU A 164 -13.14 -0.18 7.75
C GLU A 164 -11.80 -0.22 8.50
N THR A 165 -10.89 -1.07 8.03
CA THR A 165 -9.51 -1.13 8.55
C THR A 165 -8.78 0.19 8.32
N SER A 166 -8.95 0.79 7.14
CA SER A 166 -8.37 2.10 6.82
C SER A 166 -8.90 3.20 7.76
N LEU A 167 -10.20 3.23 8.05
CA LEU A 167 -10.80 4.17 9.00
C LEU A 167 -10.27 3.96 10.42
N ALA A 168 -10.06 2.72 10.84
CA ALA A 168 -9.45 2.43 12.13
C ALA A 168 -8.02 2.94 12.21
N ILE A 169 -7.21 2.72 11.16
CA ILE A 169 -5.83 3.24 11.07
C ILE A 169 -5.81 4.77 11.14
N LEU A 170 -6.71 5.46 10.43
CA LEU A 170 -6.80 6.93 10.50
C LEU A 170 -7.17 7.47 11.89
N ARG A 171 -7.86 6.68 12.72
CA ARG A 171 -8.32 7.09 14.05
C ARG A 171 -7.34 6.71 15.16
N ALA A 172 -6.77 5.51 15.05
CA ALA A 172 -6.08 4.83 16.13
C ALA A 172 -4.69 4.35 15.72
N GLY A 173 -4.32 4.38 14.44
CA GLY A 173 -3.10 3.74 13.94
C GLY A 173 -1.81 4.39 14.43
N ARG A 174 -1.82 5.67 14.81
CA ARG A 174 -0.64 6.45 15.26
C ARG A 174 0.51 6.46 14.23
N VAL A 175 0.15 6.58 12.95
CA VAL A 175 1.09 6.67 11.81
C VAL A 175 0.86 7.92 10.95
N ASP A 176 0.07 8.87 11.45
CA ASP A 176 -0.45 10.02 10.69
C ASP A 176 0.64 10.96 10.15
N ASP A 177 1.77 11.05 10.84
CA ASP A 177 2.95 11.82 10.43
C ASP A 177 3.69 11.19 9.23
N ARG A 178 3.51 9.88 9.03
CA ARG A 178 4.12 9.10 7.93
C ARG A 178 3.13 8.74 6.83
N LEU A 179 1.84 8.67 7.12
CA LEU A 179 0.81 8.33 6.13
C LEU A 179 0.62 9.46 5.11
N ARG A 180 1.12 9.24 3.89
CA ARG A 180 1.05 10.21 2.78
C ARG A 180 -0.10 9.91 1.85
N HIS A 181 -0.37 8.64 1.56
CA HIS A 181 -1.35 8.29 0.54
C HIS A 181 -2.33 7.25 1.06
N LEU A 182 -3.59 7.40 0.68
CA LEU A 182 -4.64 6.42 0.91
C LEU A 182 -5.41 6.21 -0.39
N VAL A 183 -5.42 4.97 -0.87
CA VAL A 183 -6.06 4.57 -2.13
C VAL A 183 -7.16 3.58 -1.80
N LEU A 184 -8.39 3.89 -2.19
CA LEU A 184 -9.56 3.03 -2.03
C LEU A 184 -9.87 2.36 -3.37
N PHE A 185 -9.56 1.07 -3.50
CA PHE A 185 -9.94 0.26 -4.67
C PHE A 185 -11.34 -0.30 -4.47
N ASP A 186 -12.35 0.40 -5.02
CA ASP A 186 -13.78 0.05 -4.92
C ASP A 186 -14.19 -0.28 -3.48
N ALA A 187 -13.68 0.54 -2.55
CA ALA A 187 -13.76 0.30 -1.11
C ALA A 187 -14.61 1.35 -0.37
N LEU A 188 -14.96 2.47 -1.01
CA LEU A 188 -15.68 3.55 -0.32
C LEU A 188 -17.17 3.20 -0.09
N TYR A 189 -17.49 2.36 0.89
CA TYR A 189 -18.87 2.06 1.29
C TYR A 189 -19.38 3.02 2.37
N SER A 190 -18.48 3.55 3.21
CA SER A 190 -18.76 4.55 4.24
C SER A 190 -17.49 5.38 4.56
N GLY A 191 -17.58 6.32 5.51
CA GLY A 191 -16.42 7.07 6.01
C GLY A 191 -15.91 8.21 5.13
N GLY A 192 -16.58 8.52 4.02
CA GLY A 192 -16.18 9.59 3.09
C GLY A 192 -15.79 10.92 3.75
N PRO A 193 -16.56 11.47 4.71
CA PRO A 193 -16.17 12.68 5.43
C PRO A 193 -14.83 12.56 6.19
N ALA A 194 -14.54 11.41 6.81
CA ALA A 194 -13.30 11.19 7.54
C ALA A 194 -12.10 11.10 6.60
N PHE A 195 -12.23 10.36 5.48
CA PHE A 195 -11.19 10.29 4.45
C PHE A 195 -10.90 11.67 3.85
N LEU A 196 -11.94 12.45 3.54
CA LEU A 196 -11.79 13.81 3.03
C LEU A 196 -11.11 14.73 4.05
N ALA A 197 -11.51 14.67 5.33
CA ALA A 197 -10.91 15.47 6.38
C ALA A 197 -9.41 15.16 6.54
N TRP A 198 -9.04 13.87 6.57
CA TRP A 198 -7.65 13.44 6.58
C TRP A 198 -6.87 13.99 5.38
N ALA A 199 -7.44 13.88 4.17
CA ALA A 199 -6.87 14.40 2.93
C ALA A 199 -7.01 15.92 2.77
N ALA A 200 -7.61 16.64 3.70
CA ALA A 200 -7.63 18.11 3.71
C ALA A 200 -6.67 18.69 4.77
N ALA A 201 -6.33 17.91 5.79
CA ALA A 201 -5.58 18.37 6.96
C ALA A 201 -4.10 18.74 6.70
N ASP A 202 -3.44 18.13 5.71
CA ASP A 202 -1.99 18.34 5.48
C ASP A 202 -1.65 18.25 3.99
N ALA A 203 -1.15 19.34 3.37
CA ALA A 203 -0.80 19.52 1.96
C ALA A 203 0.08 18.42 1.29
N SER A 204 0.70 17.53 2.05
CA SER A 204 1.38 16.32 1.55
C SER A 204 0.46 15.12 1.29
N ARG A 205 -0.68 15.01 1.98
CA ARG A 205 -1.61 13.86 1.89
C ARG A 205 -2.38 13.74 0.56
N ARG A 206 -2.68 12.52 0.12
CA ARG A 206 -3.49 12.27 -1.09
C ARG A 206 -4.49 11.15 -0.86
N LEU A 207 -5.73 11.37 -1.26
CA LEU A 207 -6.79 10.37 -1.30
C LEU A 207 -7.15 10.05 -2.74
N LEU A 208 -6.98 8.80 -3.13
CA LEU A 208 -7.46 8.28 -4.40
C LEU A 208 -8.61 7.31 -4.12
N SER A 209 -9.66 7.32 -4.93
CA SER A 209 -10.76 6.38 -4.78
C SER A 209 -11.24 5.91 -6.15
N PHE A 210 -11.11 4.61 -6.39
CA PHE A 210 -11.60 3.92 -7.58
C PHE A 210 -13.00 3.36 -7.30
N HIS A 211 -13.86 3.31 -8.32
CA HIS A 211 -15.13 2.58 -8.25
C HIS A 211 -15.54 1.96 -9.59
N GLY A 212 -16.19 0.80 -9.56
CA GLY A 212 -16.64 0.06 -10.77
C GLY A 212 -17.89 0.61 -11.46
N GLY A 213 -18.17 1.91 -11.32
CA GLY A 213 -19.32 2.58 -11.97
C GLY A 213 -20.74 2.22 -11.47
N ARG A 214 -20.89 1.28 -10.52
CA ARG A 214 -22.20 0.78 -10.05
C ARG A 214 -22.28 0.59 -8.52
N GLY A 215 -23.50 0.37 -8.02
CA GLY A 215 -23.75 0.05 -6.61
C GLY A 215 -23.39 1.16 -5.61
N THR A 216 -23.28 0.77 -4.34
CA THR A 216 -23.05 1.69 -3.22
C THR A 216 -21.75 2.50 -3.36
N THR A 217 -20.66 1.89 -3.82
CA THR A 217 -19.37 2.59 -3.94
C THR A 217 -19.44 3.74 -4.93
N ARG A 218 -20.19 3.62 -6.03
CA ARG A 218 -20.46 4.72 -6.97
C ARG A 218 -21.17 5.88 -6.28
N GLU A 219 -22.23 5.60 -5.53
CA GLU A 219 -23.02 6.64 -4.85
C GLU A 219 -22.19 7.39 -3.80
N ARG A 220 -21.39 6.64 -3.02
CA ARG A 220 -20.48 7.21 -2.03
C ARG A 220 -19.35 8.02 -2.67
N ASN A 221 -18.80 7.56 -3.79
CA ASN A 221 -17.81 8.33 -4.56
C ASN A 221 -18.40 9.61 -5.16
N ARG A 222 -19.66 9.59 -5.61
CA ARG A 222 -20.37 10.81 -6.04
C ARG A 222 -20.55 11.80 -4.89
N ASP A 223 -20.87 11.32 -3.69
CA ASP A 223 -20.95 12.17 -2.52
C ASP A 223 -19.60 12.76 -2.12
N LEU A 224 -18.55 11.93 -2.06
CA LEU A 224 -17.18 12.37 -1.83
C LEU A 224 -16.74 13.40 -2.87
N ALA A 225 -17.06 13.20 -4.15
CA ALA A 225 -16.77 14.15 -5.22
C ALA A 225 -17.39 15.52 -4.98
N ARG A 226 -18.67 15.56 -4.61
CA ARG A 226 -19.36 16.84 -4.29
C ARG A 226 -18.72 17.54 -3.11
N ARG A 227 -18.38 16.80 -2.05
CA ARG A 227 -17.73 17.35 -0.86
C ARG A 227 -16.31 17.85 -1.16
N ALA A 228 -15.53 17.06 -1.89
CA ALA A 228 -14.17 17.40 -2.29
C ALA A 228 -14.13 18.66 -3.17
N ARG A 229 -15.04 18.81 -4.15
CA ARG A 229 -15.14 20.05 -4.93
C ARG A 229 -15.38 21.27 -4.05
N ARG A 230 -16.30 21.16 -3.08
CA ARG A 230 -16.64 22.26 -2.17
C ARG A 230 -15.48 22.60 -1.23
N ALA A 231 -14.80 21.59 -0.68
CA ALA A 231 -13.75 21.79 0.32
C ALA A 231 -12.38 22.14 -0.28
N LEU A 232 -12.07 21.65 -1.49
CA LEU A 232 -10.72 21.68 -2.06
C LEU A 232 -10.64 22.44 -3.39
N GLY A 233 -11.78 22.75 -4.02
CA GLY A 233 -11.84 23.46 -5.30
C GLY A 233 -10.99 22.77 -6.38
N ALA A 234 -10.07 23.52 -6.99
CA ALA A 234 -9.14 23.01 -7.98
C ALA A 234 -8.21 21.90 -7.45
N ARG A 235 -8.05 21.73 -6.13
CA ARG A 235 -7.22 20.64 -5.58
C ARG A 235 -7.93 19.28 -5.60
N ALA A 236 -9.19 19.19 -6.03
CA ALA A 236 -9.88 17.93 -6.30
C ALA A 236 -9.98 17.67 -7.82
N SER A 237 -9.69 16.44 -8.25
CA SER A 237 -9.94 15.96 -9.62
C SER A 237 -11.02 14.88 -9.60
N VAL A 238 -12.23 15.24 -10.02
CA VAL A 238 -13.42 14.41 -9.83
C VAL A 238 -14.44 14.60 -10.96
N GLY A 239 -15.25 13.58 -11.27
CA GLY A 239 -16.22 13.63 -12.36
C GLY A 239 -15.57 13.48 -13.73
N ARG A 240 -15.99 14.27 -14.72
CA ARG A 240 -15.49 14.13 -16.11
C ARG A 240 -14.00 14.46 -16.27
N ASP A 241 -13.47 15.30 -15.39
CA ASP A 241 -12.06 15.71 -15.38
C ASP A 241 -11.19 14.80 -14.50
N ALA A 242 -11.77 13.73 -13.96
CA ALA A 242 -11.03 12.79 -13.15
C ALA A 242 -10.05 11.99 -14.02
N ARG A 243 -8.77 12.11 -13.69
CA ARG A 243 -7.68 11.39 -14.34
C ARG A 243 -6.69 10.94 -13.29
N LEU A 244 -6.14 9.74 -13.47
CA LEU A 244 -5.14 9.21 -12.55
C LEU A 244 -3.86 10.05 -12.57
N GLU A 245 -3.46 10.61 -13.71
CA GLU A 245 -2.29 11.51 -13.80
C GLU A 245 -2.34 12.72 -12.85
N HIS A 246 -3.53 13.10 -12.39
CA HIS A 246 -3.69 14.19 -11.44
C HIS A 246 -3.31 13.81 -9.99
N ALA A 247 -3.06 12.53 -9.69
CA ALA A 247 -2.80 12.04 -8.33
C ALA A 247 -1.59 12.68 -7.65
N ARG A 248 -0.60 13.13 -8.42
CA ARG A 248 0.59 13.83 -7.91
C ARG A 248 0.22 15.18 -7.26
N ASP A 249 -0.63 15.94 -7.93
CA ASP A 249 -0.86 17.34 -7.62
C ASP A 249 -2.22 17.60 -6.97
N ARG A 250 -3.17 16.68 -7.12
CA ARG A 250 -4.53 16.81 -6.59
C ARG A 250 -4.71 15.97 -5.34
N ARG A 251 -5.28 16.61 -4.33
CA ARG A 251 -5.53 16.11 -2.98
C ARG A 251 -6.50 14.94 -2.95
N VAL A 252 -7.53 15.02 -3.78
CA VAL A 252 -8.56 13.99 -3.92
C VAL A 252 -8.73 13.71 -5.40
N VAL A 253 -8.58 12.44 -5.78
CA VAL A 253 -8.83 11.97 -7.15
C VAL A 253 -9.83 10.82 -7.09
N ILE A 254 -10.89 10.88 -7.90
CA ILE A 254 -11.92 9.84 -7.93
C ILE A 254 -12.03 9.27 -9.33
N VAL A 255 -11.60 8.02 -9.52
CA VAL A 255 -11.48 7.37 -10.82
C VAL A 255 -12.59 6.34 -10.98
N GLU A 256 -13.32 6.40 -12.08
CA GLU A 256 -14.23 5.31 -12.47
C GLU A 256 -13.43 4.25 -13.23
N SER A 257 -13.57 3.00 -12.84
CA SER A 257 -12.92 1.84 -13.48
C SER A 257 -13.97 0.99 -14.19
N ASP A 258 -13.59 0.45 -15.34
CA ASP A 258 -14.34 -0.56 -16.09
C ASP A 258 -14.08 -1.99 -15.58
N ALA A 259 -13.05 -2.19 -14.74
CA ALA A 259 -12.68 -3.49 -14.23
C ALA A 259 -13.73 -4.03 -13.24
N PRO A 260 -13.93 -5.37 -13.19
CA PRO A 260 -14.70 -6.01 -12.13
C PRO A 260 -14.14 -5.68 -10.74
N HIS A 261 -15.03 -5.70 -9.74
CA HIS A 261 -14.69 -5.35 -8.34
C HIS A 261 -13.39 -6.00 -7.83
N ALA A 262 -13.21 -7.31 -8.07
CA ALA A 262 -12.04 -8.06 -7.62
C ALA A 262 -10.76 -7.71 -8.42
N ASP A 263 -10.90 -7.22 -9.65
CA ASP A 263 -9.78 -7.00 -10.56
C ASP A 263 -9.22 -5.58 -10.46
N ILE A 264 -9.96 -4.64 -9.85
CA ILE A 264 -9.56 -3.23 -9.74
C ILE A 264 -8.16 -3.05 -9.16
N PRO A 265 -7.76 -3.72 -8.06
CA PRO A 265 -6.38 -3.60 -7.55
C PRO A 265 -5.34 -4.07 -8.57
N ALA A 266 -5.51 -5.28 -9.12
CA ALA A 266 -4.57 -5.85 -10.08
C ALA A 266 -4.52 -5.05 -11.39
N ARG A 267 -5.60 -4.36 -11.76
CA ARG A 267 -5.69 -3.50 -12.95
C ARG A 267 -4.96 -2.17 -12.77
N HIS A 268 -5.11 -1.53 -11.61
CA HIS A 268 -4.74 -0.12 -11.44
C HIS A 268 -3.57 0.13 -10.49
N MET A 269 -3.09 -0.87 -9.75
CA MET A 269 -2.05 -0.66 -8.74
C MET A 269 -0.76 -0.09 -9.33
N ALA A 270 -0.23 -0.66 -10.42
CA ALA A 270 1.05 -0.23 -11.00
C ALA A 270 1.03 1.24 -11.46
N GLU A 271 -0.01 1.64 -12.20
CA GLU A 271 -0.19 3.02 -12.66
C GLU A 271 -0.50 3.99 -11.50
N THR A 272 -1.20 3.52 -10.47
CA THR A 272 -1.50 4.34 -9.28
C THR A 272 -0.23 4.68 -8.52
N LEU A 273 0.63 3.69 -8.26
CA LEU A 273 1.89 3.91 -7.56
C LEU A 273 2.81 4.86 -8.33
N ARG A 274 2.84 4.77 -9.67
CA ARG A 274 3.55 5.73 -10.54
C ARG A 274 2.96 7.14 -10.42
N ALA A 275 1.64 7.27 -10.48
CA ALA A 275 0.95 8.57 -10.46
C ALA A 275 1.06 9.28 -9.10
N LEU A 276 1.23 8.55 -8.00
CA LEU A 276 1.47 9.12 -6.67
C LEU A 276 2.86 9.78 -6.52
N GLY A 277 3.77 9.59 -7.49
CA GLY A 277 5.09 10.19 -7.45
C GLY A 277 5.99 9.63 -6.36
N LEU A 278 5.82 8.35 -6.02
CA LEU A 278 6.73 7.61 -5.15
C LEU A 278 8.16 7.61 -5.74
N PRO A 279 9.21 7.51 -4.92
CA PRO A 279 10.57 7.49 -5.43
C PRO A 279 10.76 6.32 -6.40
N LEU A 280 11.50 6.53 -7.48
CA LEU A 280 11.81 5.49 -8.46
C LEU A 280 13.05 4.70 -8.02
N ARG A 281 13.10 3.41 -8.37
CA ARG A 281 14.32 2.61 -8.29
C ARG A 281 15.35 3.18 -9.27
N ARG A 282 16.62 3.21 -8.85
CA ARG A 282 17.74 3.68 -9.69
C ARG A 282 18.33 2.53 -10.49
#